data_AF-A0A0C3PYQ5-F1
#
_entry.id   AF-A0A0C3PYQ5-F1
#
_cell.length_a   1.000
_cell.length_b   1.000
_cell.length_c   1.000
_cell.angle_alpha   90.00
_cell.angle_beta   90.00
_cell.angle_gamma   90.00
#
_symmetry.space_group_name_H-M   'P 1'
#
loop_
_entity.id
_entity.type
_entity.pdbx_description
1 polymer ?
#
loop_
_entity_poly.entity_id
_entity_poly.type
_entity_poly.pdbx_seq_one_letter_code
_entity_poly.pdbx_strand_id
1 'polypeptide(L)'
;MGKFDHIPELTNASTFFAWKMQVLLALDCEGTYSHVSDGTDPLDPIEFASVKLKPANPAKLTDDEWKAIVDWSKADAVAKDVLCQCLLLAVLCLIPQERSTTAWDVWVALHDNFDHVDVGSWHLVWARILHMHMKDASDMAHYLLEHSTARHDLIHMGASYSDEEAIFHLIEGLLETGTWLSFCLFLQSSCTVAAAASTGTSVSSTSKTSASTTRSSISMVLSMSLVTFESVLVKIAAEAHHLVQQLSFSSVGYEYTNAATLPVGPPNVNLVTGLQKTCNNPSGTYCDTPIGKGLICGASNHDKAHCFKPGGGMAGQQPSWWRVRVTRKKTNSLQPW
;
A
#
# COMPACT_ATOMS: atom_id res chain seq x y z
N MET A 1 29.84 13.06 -16.92
CA MET A 1 28.55 13.36 -16.28
C MET A 1 28.53 14.86 -16.06
N GLY A 2 27.55 15.54 -16.64
CA GLY A 2 27.30 16.96 -16.42
C GLY A 2 26.87 17.22 -14.97
N LYS A 3 26.99 18.49 -14.56
CA LYS A 3 26.71 18.96 -13.19
C LYS A 3 25.26 18.69 -12.74
N PHE A 4 24.33 18.63 -13.70
CA PHE A 4 22.90 18.52 -13.47
C PHE A 4 22.27 17.24 -14.05
N ASP A 5 23.06 16.21 -14.33
CA ASP A 5 22.57 14.94 -14.90
C ASP A 5 21.55 14.19 -14.01
N HIS A 6 21.40 14.61 -12.74
CA HIS A 6 20.45 14.04 -11.78
C HIS A 6 19.06 14.70 -11.86
N ILE A 7 18.91 15.85 -12.53
CA ILE A 7 17.63 16.52 -12.71
C ILE A 7 16.88 15.81 -13.85
N PRO A 8 15.67 15.25 -13.60
CA PRO A 8 14.89 14.60 -14.65
C PRO A 8 14.42 15.62 -15.69
N GLU A 9 14.17 15.21 -16.93
CA GLU A 9 13.66 16.13 -17.95
C GLU A 9 12.19 16.49 -17.69
N LEU A 10 11.85 17.79 -17.72
CA LEU A 10 10.48 18.27 -17.67
C LEU A 10 9.83 18.11 -19.05
N THR A 11 8.91 17.16 -19.15
CA THR A 11 8.20 16.85 -20.41
C THR A 11 6.72 17.23 -20.36
N ASN A 12 6.09 17.15 -19.19
CA ASN A 12 4.69 17.46 -18.94
C ASN A 12 4.41 17.61 -17.43
N ALA A 13 3.16 17.87 -17.07
CA ALA A 13 2.73 18.06 -15.69
C ALA A 13 3.03 16.87 -14.75
N SER A 14 2.99 15.62 -15.24
CA SER A 14 3.27 14.46 -14.38
C SER A 14 4.74 14.35 -13.96
N THR A 15 5.65 14.92 -14.75
CA THR A 15 7.09 15.00 -14.43
C THR A 15 7.46 16.25 -13.64
N PHE A 16 6.55 17.23 -13.52
CA PHE A 16 6.86 18.55 -12.98
C PHE A 16 7.32 18.52 -11.53
N PHE A 17 6.65 17.77 -10.67
CA PHE A 17 7.02 17.71 -9.27
C PHE A 17 8.44 17.14 -9.06
N ALA A 18 8.74 16.02 -9.71
CA ALA A 18 10.06 15.38 -9.59
C ALA A 18 11.18 16.31 -10.12
N TRP A 19 10.91 17.01 -11.23
CA TRP A 19 11.79 18.04 -11.77
C TRP A 19 11.96 19.21 -10.79
N LYS A 20 10.86 19.76 -10.28
CA LYS A 20 10.81 20.89 -9.34
C LYS A 20 11.69 20.63 -8.13
N MET A 21 11.55 19.46 -7.49
CA MET A 21 12.34 19.10 -6.31
C MET A 21 13.84 19.06 -6.59
N GLN A 22 14.28 18.49 -7.72
CA GLN A 22 15.70 18.41 -8.06
C GLN A 22 16.26 19.79 -8.46
N VAL A 23 15.45 20.62 -9.13
CA VAL A 23 15.81 22.01 -9.46
C VAL A 23 15.96 22.85 -8.21
N LEU A 24 15.05 22.75 -7.23
CA LEU A 24 15.18 23.49 -5.97
C LEU A 24 16.48 23.13 -5.23
N LEU A 25 16.79 21.83 -5.14
CA LEU A 25 18.06 21.36 -4.56
C LEU A 25 19.28 21.89 -5.33
N ALA A 26 19.22 21.92 -6.66
CA ALA A 26 20.30 22.47 -7.49
C ALA A 26 20.47 23.97 -7.27
N LEU A 27 19.38 24.74 -7.18
CA LEU A 27 19.40 26.18 -6.91
C LEU A 27 19.97 26.48 -5.52
N ASP A 28 19.66 25.67 -4.51
CA ASP A 28 20.26 25.76 -3.18
C ASP A 28 21.78 25.52 -3.22
N CYS A 29 22.20 24.48 -3.95
CA CYS A 29 23.62 24.16 -4.14
C CYS A 29 24.38 25.28 -4.88
N GLU A 30 23.72 25.99 -5.80
CA GLU A 30 24.28 27.17 -6.47
C GLU A 30 24.18 28.46 -5.64
N GLY A 31 23.44 28.45 -4.53
CA GLY A 31 23.17 29.64 -3.73
C GLY A 31 22.31 30.68 -4.45
N THR A 32 21.44 30.23 -5.35
CA THR A 32 20.59 31.09 -6.21
C THR A 32 19.09 30.89 -5.99
N TYR A 33 18.69 30.08 -5.01
CA TYR A 33 17.28 29.83 -4.67
C TYR A 33 16.47 31.10 -4.42
N SER A 34 17.07 32.13 -3.81
CA SER A 34 16.41 33.42 -3.58
C SER A 34 15.87 34.09 -4.85
N HIS A 35 16.38 33.75 -6.05
CA HIS A 35 15.87 34.26 -7.33
C HIS A 35 14.56 33.60 -7.79
N VAL A 36 14.15 32.48 -7.18
CA VAL A 36 12.90 31.77 -7.47
C VAL A 36 11.99 31.64 -6.25
N SER A 37 12.37 32.21 -5.12
CA SER A 37 11.58 32.15 -3.89
C SER A 37 10.53 33.26 -3.83
N ASP A 38 9.40 32.98 -3.19
CA ASP A 38 8.29 33.91 -2.99
C ASP A 38 8.45 34.79 -1.74
N GLY A 39 9.45 34.54 -0.89
CA GLY A 39 9.65 35.32 0.33
C GLY A 39 8.62 35.07 1.42
N THR A 40 8.01 33.89 1.46
CA THR A 40 6.90 33.61 2.37
C THR A 40 7.31 33.43 3.84
N ASP A 41 8.48 32.87 4.16
CA ASP A 41 8.99 32.82 5.54
C ASP A 41 9.89 34.04 5.88
N PRO A 42 9.42 35.00 6.70
CA PRO A 42 10.25 36.12 7.15
C PRO A 42 11.36 35.72 8.14
N LEU A 43 11.36 34.47 8.63
CA LEU A 43 12.36 33.95 9.57
C LEU A 43 13.49 33.17 8.90
N ASP A 44 13.35 32.81 7.62
CA ASP A 44 14.41 32.16 6.84
C ASP A 44 15.07 33.15 5.88
N PRO A 45 16.33 33.58 6.15
CA PRO A 45 17.07 34.47 5.27
C PRO A 45 17.27 33.93 3.86
N ILE A 46 17.21 32.61 3.67
CA ILE A 46 17.39 31.93 2.37
C ILE A 46 16.13 32.07 1.52
N GLU A 47 14.95 32.21 2.13
CA GLU A 47 13.69 32.36 1.43
C GLU A 47 13.41 33.79 0.96
N PHE A 48 14.21 34.80 1.34
CA PHE A 48 13.95 36.16 0.86
C PHE A 48 14.06 36.25 -0.67
N ALA A 49 12.95 36.62 -1.31
CA ALA A 49 12.89 36.88 -2.73
C ALA A 49 13.92 37.96 -3.14
N SER A 50 14.81 37.59 -4.05
CA SER A 50 15.87 38.43 -4.57
C SER A 50 15.29 39.45 -5.54
N VAL A 51 15.21 40.71 -5.13
CA VAL A 51 14.65 41.79 -5.96
C VAL A 51 15.75 42.45 -6.78
N LYS A 52 15.54 42.56 -8.09
CA LYS A 52 16.41 43.34 -8.97
C LYS A 52 16.51 44.78 -8.50
N LEU A 53 17.73 45.18 -8.11
CA LEU A 53 18.01 46.52 -7.63
C LEU A 53 17.69 47.57 -8.70
N LYS A 54 16.99 48.62 -8.29
CA LYS A 54 16.75 49.81 -9.10
C LYS A 54 17.68 50.93 -8.61
N PRO A 55 18.42 51.61 -9.50
CA PRO A 55 19.25 52.75 -9.12
C PRO A 55 18.44 53.82 -8.40
N ALA A 56 19.01 54.42 -7.36
CA ALA A 56 18.36 55.55 -6.69
C ALA A 56 18.22 56.76 -7.63
N ASN A 57 19.19 56.96 -8.52
CA ASN A 57 19.13 57.93 -9.60
C ASN A 57 19.60 57.30 -10.93
N PRO A 58 18.70 57.08 -11.92
CA PRO A 58 19.06 56.50 -13.21
C PRO A 58 20.11 57.30 -13.99
N ALA A 59 20.22 58.61 -13.73
CA ALA A 59 21.18 59.48 -14.42
C ALA A 59 22.58 59.46 -13.79
N LYS A 60 22.74 58.89 -12.58
CA LYS A 60 24.01 58.87 -11.87
C LYS A 60 24.12 57.64 -10.98
N LEU A 61 24.49 56.54 -11.61
CA LEU A 61 24.73 55.27 -10.93
C LEU A 61 26.06 55.32 -10.17
N THR A 62 26.04 54.93 -8.90
CA THR A 62 27.27 54.75 -8.12
C THR A 62 27.98 53.45 -8.52
N ASP A 63 29.30 53.37 -8.30
CA ASP A 63 30.07 52.16 -8.61
C ASP A 63 29.56 50.95 -7.80
N ASP A 64 29.12 51.17 -6.56
CA ASP A 64 28.54 50.14 -5.70
C ASP A 64 27.18 49.65 -6.23
N GLU A 65 26.29 50.55 -6.64
CA GLU A 65 25.00 50.16 -7.27
C GLU A 65 25.22 49.40 -8.58
N TRP A 66 26.16 49.85 -9.42
CA TRP A 66 26.51 49.15 -10.66
C TRP A 66 26.99 47.74 -10.38
N LYS A 67 27.93 47.58 -9.44
CA LYS A 67 28.44 46.27 -9.05
C LYS A 67 27.34 45.36 -8.55
N ALA A 68 26.45 45.86 -7.68
CA ALA A 68 25.35 45.09 -7.12
C ALA A 68 24.35 44.64 -8.20
N ILE A 69 24.00 45.51 -9.16
CA ILE A 69 23.11 45.15 -10.28
C ILE A 69 23.75 44.09 -11.18
N VAL A 70 25.06 44.21 -11.45
CA VAL A 70 25.80 43.25 -12.27
C VAL A 70 25.88 41.90 -11.59
N ASP A 71 26.20 41.86 -10.30
CA ASP A 71 26.30 40.61 -9.54
C ASP A 71 24.94 39.94 -9.38
N TRP A 72 23.87 40.70 -9.11
CA TRP A 72 22.50 40.20 -9.12
C TRP A 72 22.15 39.57 -10.48
N SER A 73 22.49 40.24 -11.58
CA SER A 73 22.17 39.76 -12.94
C SER A 73 22.94 38.47 -13.29
N LYS A 74 24.14 38.27 -12.73
CA LYS A 74 24.88 37.01 -12.90
C LYS A 74 24.22 35.87 -12.14
N ALA A 75 23.81 36.11 -10.89
CA ALA A 75 23.13 35.11 -10.07
C ALA A 75 21.77 34.73 -10.69
N ASP A 76 21.02 35.70 -11.20
CA ASP A 76 19.78 35.46 -11.95
C ASP A 76 20.02 34.62 -13.21
N ALA A 77 21.10 34.89 -13.96
CA ALA A 77 21.45 34.08 -15.13
C ALA A 77 21.82 32.63 -14.76
N VAL A 78 22.49 32.40 -13.62
CA VAL A 78 22.77 31.05 -13.11
C VAL A 78 21.48 30.33 -12.72
N ALA A 79 20.57 30.99 -12.01
CA ALA A 79 19.27 30.41 -11.69
C ALA A 79 18.47 30.05 -12.94
N LYS A 80 18.46 30.92 -13.96
CA LYS A 80 17.84 30.64 -15.26
C LYS A 80 18.45 29.44 -15.97
N ASP A 81 19.78 29.31 -15.95
CA ASP A 81 20.49 28.20 -16.55
C ASP A 81 20.05 26.87 -15.90
N VAL A 82 20.03 26.82 -14.57
CA VAL A 82 19.54 25.65 -13.81
C VAL A 82 18.09 25.31 -14.18
N LEU A 83 17.21 26.30 -14.25
CA LEU A 83 15.80 26.10 -14.65
C LEU A 83 15.67 25.55 -16.07
N CYS A 84 16.52 25.99 -17.01
CA CYS A 84 16.39 25.65 -18.42
C CYS A 84 17.13 24.37 -18.84
N GLN A 85 18.07 23.89 -18.02
CA GLN A 85 19.00 22.82 -18.38
C GLN A 85 18.33 21.48 -18.72
N CYS A 86 17.15 21.22 -18.14
CA CYS A 86 16.45 19.94 -18.25
C CYS A 86 15.00 20.11 -18.72
N LEU A 87 14.76 21.03 -19.67
CA LEU A 87 13.45 21.24 -20.26
C LEU A 87 13.38 20.62 -21.66
N LEU A 88 12.30 19.89 -21.93
CA LEU A 88 11.98 19.49 -23.30
C LEU A 88 11.80 20.75 -24.17
N LEU A 89 12.22 20.68 -25.43
CA LEU A 89 12.15 21.84 -26.34
C LEU A 89 10.73 22.46 -26.44
N ALA A 90 9.69 21.63 -26.38
CA ALA A 90 8.30 22.09 -26.38
C ALA A 90 7.95 22.91 -25.13
N VAL A 91 8.50 22.54 -23.97
CA VAL A 91 8.34 23.26 -22.70
C VAL A 91 9.13 24.57 -22.73
N LEU A 92 10.33 24.57 -23.32
CA LEU A 92 11.14 25.77 -23.48
C LEU A 92 10.41 26.87 -24.27
N CYS A 93 9.59 26.48 -25.27
CA CYS A 93 8.77 27.41 -26.05
C CYS A 93 7.65 28.11 -25.23
N LEU A 94 7.31 27.60 -24.05
CA LEU A 94 6.33 28.23 -23.14
C LEU A 94 6.96 29.37 -22.31
N ILE A 95 8.29 29.40 -22.22
CA ILE A 95 9.02 30.38 -21.42
C ILE A 95 9.19 31.67 -22.22
N PRO A 96 8.94 32.86 -21.61
CA PRO A 96 9.20 34.15 -22.24
C PRO A 96 10.67 34.30 -22.67
N GLN A 97 10.91 34.56 -23.95
CA GLN A 97 12.26 34.61 -24.56
C GLN A 97 12.88 36.01 -24.53
N GLU A 98 12.23 36.99 -23.90
CA GLU A 98 12.76 38.34 -23.79
C GLU A 98 14.06 38.36 -22.98
N ARG A 99 14.97 39.25 -23.36
CA ARG A 99 16.22 39.46 -22.61
C ARG A 99 15.97 39.93 -21.17
N SER A 100 14.81 40.52 -20.91
CA SER A 100 14.40 41.01 -19.59
C SER A 100 13.81 39.94 -18.68
N THR A 101 13.50 38.75 -19.20
CA THR A 101 12.94 37.63 -18.41
C THR A 101 13.92 37.24 -17.31
N THR A 102 13.46 37.28 -16.07
CA THR A 102 14.21 36.88 -14.87
C THR A 102 14.04 35.39 -14.58
N ALA A 103 14.84 34.81 -13.68
CA ALA A 103 14.62 33.43 -13.22
C ALA A 103 13.24 33.24 -12.61
N TRP A 104 12.77 34.24 -11.85
CA TRP A 104 11.43 34.26 -11.29
C TRP A 104 10.33 34.18 -12.37
N ASP A 105 10.45 34.97 -13.45
CA ASP A 105 9.46 34.93 -14.55
C ASP A 105 9.42 33.55 -15.21
N VAL A 106 10.58 32.90 -15.38
CA VAL A 106 10.67 31.52 -15.88
C VAL A 106 10.00 30.54 -14.91
N TRP A 107 10.30 30.67 -13.62
CA TRP A 107 9.74 29.83 -12.56
C TRP A 107 8.21 29.92 -12.51
N VAL A 108 7.66 31.14 -12.48
CA VAL A 108 6.21 31.38 -12.50
C VAL A 108 5.58 30.82 -13.77
N ALA A 109 6.17 31.05 -14.94
CA ALA A 109 5.63 30.51 -16.18
C ALA A 109 5.57 28.98 -16.16
N LEU A 110 6.60 28.31 -15.68
CA LEU A 110 6.60 26.85 -15.54
C LEU A 110 5.58 26.38 -14.52
N HIS A 111 5.46 27.07 -13.39
CA HIS A 111 4.51 26.75 -12.33
C HIS A 111 3.06 26.91 -12.80
N ASP A 112 2.72 28.01 -13.47
CA ASP A 112 1.39 28.22 -14.06
C ASP A 112 1.04 27.15 -15.10
N ASN A 113 2.03 26.70 -15.89
CA ASN A 113 1.86 25.72 -16.96
C ASN A 113 1.95 24.25 -16.51
N PHE A 114 2.38 23.96 -15.28
CA PHE A 114 2.60 22.56 -14.87
C PHE A 114 2.30 22.25 -13.40
N ASP A 115 2.29 23.24 -12.50
CA ASP A 115 1.87 23.10 -11.10
C ASP A 115 0.35 23.19 -10.94
N HIS A 116 -0.38 23.45 -12.04
CA HIS A 116 -1.80 23.13 -12.02
C HIS A 116 -1.91 21.63 -11.82
N VAL A 117 -2.35 21.29 -10.62
CA VAL A 117 -2.92 20.00 -10.31
C VAL A 117 -3.77 19.59 -11.49
N ASP A 118 -3.36 18.52 -12.18
CA ASP A 118 -4.20 17.92 -13.19
C ASP A 118 -5.45 17.43 -12.47
N VAL A 119 -6.50 18.23 -12.54
CA VAL A 119 -7.82 17.93 -11.98
C VAL A 119 -8.26 16.56 -12.51
N GLY A 120 -7.88 16.18 -13.73
CA GLY A 120 -8.12 14.83 -14.27
C GLY A 120 -7.43 13.73 -13.46
N SER A 121 -6.17 13.91 -13.09
CA SER A 121 -5.42 12.99 -12.23
C SER A 121 -6.00 12.91 -10.81
N TRP A 122 -6.45 14.03 -10.23
CA TRP A 122 -7.24 14.00 -8.98
C TRP A 122 -8.49 13.14 -9.12
N HIS A 123 -9.29 13.38 -10.17
CA HIS A 123 -10.50 12.61 -10.40
C HIS A 123 -10.21 11.12 -10.61
N LEU A 124 -9.08 10.78 -11.24
CA LEU A 124 -8.68 9.38 -11.42
C LEU A 124 -8.33 8.70 -10.11
N VAL A 125 -7.57 9.37 -9.22
CA VAL A 125 -7.24 8.82 -7.90
C VAL A 125 -8.49 8.74 -7.02
N TRP A 126 -9.35 9.75 -7.05
CA TRP A 126 -10.65 9.71 -6.37
C TRP A 126 -11.53 8.56 -6.86
N ALA A 127 -11.67 8.41 -8.18
CA ALA A 127 -12.40 7.30 -8.76
C ALA A 127 -11.80 5.95 -8.32
N ARG A 128 -10.47 5.85 -8.25
CA ARG A 128 -9.79 4.64 -7.74
C ARG A 128 -10.18 4.37 -6.29
N ILE A 129 -10.06 5.34 -5.39
CA ILE A 129 -10.42 5.21 -3.97
C ILE A 129 -11.87 4.74 -3.80
N LEU A 130 -12.81 5.33 -4.55
CA LEU A 130 -14.23 4.97 -4.47
C LEU A 130 -14.56 3.57 -5.00
N HIS A 131 -13.67 2.96 -5.80
CA HIS A 131 -13.84 1.59 -6.31
C HIS A 131 -12.97 0.56 -5.56
N MET A 132 -12.17 0.98 -4.58
CA MET A 132 -11.39 0.06 -3.76
C MET A 132 -12.32 -0.69 -2.81
N HIS A 133 -12.30 -2.01 -2.89
CA HIS A 133 -13.00 -2.88 -1.94
C HIS A 133 -12.10 -4.05 -1.59
N MET A 134 -12.07 -4.40 -0.30
CA MET A 134 -11.37 -5.57 0.19
C MET A 134 -12.11 -6.83 -0.26
N LYS A 135 -11.42 -7.71 -1.01
CA LYS A 135 -12.06 -8.93 -1.56
C LYS A 135 -12.29 -10.01 -0.51
N ASP A 136 -11.32 -10.20 0.36
CA ASP A 136 -11.34 -11.13 1.48
C ASP A 136 -10.30 -10.73 2.54
N ALA A 137 -10.23 -11.45 3.66
CA ALA A 137 -9.28 -11.13 4.73
C ALA A 137 -7.80 -11.31 4.31
N SER A 138 -7.50 -12.10 3.27
CA SER A 138 -6.15 -12.29 2.75
C SER A 138 -5.69 -11.15 1.83
N ASP A 139 -6.63 -10.44 1.21
CA ASP A 139 -6.41 -9.25 0.37
C ASP A 139 -6.14 -7.97 1.21
N MET A 140 -6.27 -8.04 2.53
CA MET A 140 -6.14 -6.88 3.43
C MET A 140 -4.86 -6.07 3.20
N ALA A 141 -3.70 -6.73 3.12
CA ALA A 141 -2.43 -6.02 3.00
C ALA A 141 -2.34 -5.20 1.71
N HIS A 142 -2.90 -5.74 0.61
CA HIS A 142 -2.97 -5.05 -0.66
C HIS A 142 -3.93 -3.87 -0.57
N TYR A 143 -5.14 -4.09 -0.07
CA TYR A 143 -6.16 -3.06 0.12
C TYR A 143 -5.65 -1.86 0.95
N LEU A 144 -5.03 -2.11 2.11
CA LEU A 144 -4.49 -1.05 2.97
C LEU A 144 -3.36 -0.27 2.29
N LEU A 145 -2.47 -0.97 1.57
CA LEU A 145 -1.38 -0.34 0.83
C LEU A 145 -1.91 0.56 -0.30
N GLU A 146 -2.93 0.11 -1.02
CA GLU A 146 -3.54 0.91 -2.09
C GLU A 146 -4.17 2.20 -1.54
N HIS A 147 -4.90 2.13 -0.42
CA HIS A 147 -5.46 3.32 0.21
C HIS A 147 -4.38 4.28 0.72
N SER A 148 -3.31 3.77 1.33
CA SER A 148 -2.18 4.60 1.80
C SER A 148 -1.49 5.30 0.62
N THR A 149 -1.26 4.55 -0.47
CA THR A 149 -0.66 5.10 -1.71
C THR A 149 -1.56 6.16 -2.32
N ALA A 150 -2.85 5.87 -2.51
CA ALA A 150 -3.79 6.83 -3.13
C ALA A 150 -3.98 8.09 -2.26
N ARG A 151 -3.97 7.95 -0.94
CA ARG A 151 -3.98 9.10 -0.02
C ARG A 151 -2.72 9.95 -0.20
N HIS A 152 -1.56 9.31 -0.23
CA HIS A 152 -0.30 10.01 -0.45
C HIS A 152 -0.29 10.72 -1.80
N ASP A 153 -0.78 10.08 -2.86
CA ASP A 153 -0.90 10.67 -4.20
C ASP A 153 -1.82 11.91 -4.19
N LEU A 154 -2.97 11.86 -3.51
CA LEU A 154 -3.86 13.02 -3.37
C LEU A 154 -3.18 14.19 -2.65
N ILE A 155 -2.56 13.94 -1.50
CA ILE A 155 -1.85 14.97 -0.72
C ILE A 155 -0.70 15.55 -1.55
N HIS A 156 0.04 14.68 -2.24
CA HIS A 156 1.15 15.06 -3.12
C HIS A 156 0.69 15.93 -4.29
N MET A 157 -0.51 15.65 -4.82
CA MET A 157 -1.13 16.50 -5.84
C MET A 157 -1.81 17.74 -5.22
N GLY A 158 -1.62 18.06 -3.94
CA GLY A 158 -2.19 19.26 -3.31
C GLY A 158 -3.68 19.17 -2.96
N ALA A 159 -4.29 17.99 -3.04
CA ALA A 159 -5.68 17.83 -2.64
C ALA A 159 -5.81 17.93 -1.12
N SER A 160 -6.82 18.65 -0.64
CA SER A 160 -7.27 18.48 0.74
C SER A 160 -7.92 17.10 0.87
N TYR A 161 -7.25 16.18 1.56
CA TYR A 161 -7.81 14.86 1.88
C TYR A 161 -7.54 14.54 3.35
N SER A 162 -8.56 14.77 4.18
CA SER A 162 -8.40 14.74 5.64
C SER A 162 -8.31 13.30 6.17
N ASP A 163 -7.87 13.14 7.43
CA ASP A 163 -7.89 11.83 8.09
C ASP A 163 -9.32 11.27 8.13
N GLU A 164 -10.33 12.12 8.38
CA GLU A 164 -11.73 11.73 8.46
C GLU A 164 -12.26 11.20 7.12
N GLU A 165 -12.01 11.90 6.02
CA GLU A 165 -12.40 11.47 4.68
C GLU A 165 -11.67 10.18 4.29
N ALA A 166 -10.37 10.07 4.61
CA ALA A 166 -9.59 8.89 4.33
C ALA A 166 -10.09 7.67 5.12
N ILE A 167 -10.44 7.85 6.39
CA ILE A 167 -11.03 6.80 7.23
C ILE A 167 -12.42 6.41 6.71
N PHE A 168 -13.23 7.37 6.28
CA PHE A 168 -14.57 7.10 5.75
C PHE A 168 -14.51 6.15 4.54
N HIS A 169 -13.74 6.50 3.50
CA HIS A 169 -13.61 5.65 2.30
C HIS A 169 -12.94 4.31 2.62
N LEU A 170 -11.98 4.30 3.55
CA LEU A 170 -11.33 3.07 4.00
C LEU A 170 -12.32 2.10 4.67
N ILE A 171 -13.28 2.60 5.44
CA ILE A 171 -14.31 1.78 6.09
C ILE A 171 -15.37 1.32 5.07
N GLU A 172 -15.74 2.19 4.12
CA GLU A 172 -16.72 1.88 3.07
C GLU A 172 -16.28 0.71 2.17
N GLY A 173 -14.98 0.57 1.92
CA GLY A 173 -14.44 -0.55 1.14
C GLY A 173 -14.25 -1.87 1.92
N LEU A 174 -14.57 -1.94 3.21
CA LEU A 174 -14.45 -3.17 3.99
C LEU A 174 -15.54 -4.21 3.67
N LEU A 175 -15.31 -5.47 4.07
CA LEU A 175 -16.27 -6.54 3.87
C LEU A 175 -17.55 -6.32 4.68
N GLU A 176 -18.71 -6.49 4.03
CA GLU A 176 -20.02 -6.37 4.69
C GLU A 176 -20.48 -7.68 5.38
N THR A 177 -19.67 -8.73 5.32
CA THR A 177 -20.05 -10.07 5.78
C THR A 177 -19.35 -10.48 7.08
N GLY A 178 -20.05 -11.26 7.91
CA GLY A 178 -19.47 -11.87 9.10
C GLY A 178 -19.17 -10.87 10.22
N THR A 179 -18.05 -11.07 10.91
CA THR A 179 -17.61 -10.22 12.03
C THR A 179 -17.17 -8.82 11.59
N TRP A 180 -16.86 -8.64 10.30
CA TRP A 180 -16.46 -7.34 9.75
C TRP A 180 -17.54 -6.27 9.90
N LEU A 181 -18.81 -6.63 9.74
CA LEU A 181 -19.91 -5.66 9.91
C LEU A 181 -19.92 -5.06 11.31
N SER A 182 -19.74 -5.88 12.35
CA SER A 182 -19.67 -5.43 13.74
C SER A 182 -18.42 -4.58 13.99
N PHE A 183 -17.29 -4.95 13.38
CA PHE A 183 -16.05 -4.18 13.46
C PHE A 183 -16.16 -2.80 12.78
N CYS A 184 -16.79 -2.72 11.60
CA CYS A 184 -17.04 -1.46 10.89
C CYS A 184 -17.90 -0.51 11.73
N LEU A 185 -18.99 -1.01 12.34
CA LEU A 185 -19.84 -0.22 13.24
C LEU A 185 -19.05 0.27 14.47
N PHE A 186 -18.17 -0.57 15.01
CA PHE A 186 -17.28 -0.18 16.12
C PHE A 186 -16.30 0.94 15.72
N LEU A 187 -15.68 0.85 14.54
CA LEU A 187 -14.79 1.88 14.02
C LEU A 187 -15.54 3.20 13.78
N GLN A 188 -16.71 3.14 13.14
CA GLN A 188 -17.56 4.31 12.90
C GLN A 188 -17.95 4.99 14.22
N SER A 189 -18.40 4.21 15.21
CA SER A 189 -18.73 4.75 16.54
C SER A 189 -17.52 5.40 17.22
N SER A 190 -16.34 4.78 17.12
CA SER A 190 -15.10 5.32 17.67
C SER A 190 -14.73 6.66 17.05
N CYS A 191 -14.93 6.83 15.74
CA CYS A 191 -14.65 8.08 15.03
C CYS A 191 -15.63 9.20 15.44
N THR A 192 -16.92 8.89 15.55
CA THR A 192 -17.95 9.87 15.95
C THR A 192 -17.71 10.44 17.36
N VAL A 193 -17.31 9.59 18.31
CA VAL A 193 -17.04 10.02 19.70
C VAL A 193 -15.81 10.94 19.76
N ALA A 194 -14.76 10.65 18.98
CA ALA A 194 -13.56 11.48 18.93
C ALA A 194 -13.83 12.88 18.34
N ALA A 195 -14.70 12.98 17.32
CA ALA A 195 -15.12 14.25 16.74
C ALA A 195 -15.92 15.11 17.74
N ALA A 196 -16.83 14.49 18.51
CA ALA A 196 -17.62 15.17 19.53
C ALA A 196 -16.75 15.70 20.70
N ALA A 197 -15.74 14.93 21.11
CA ALA A 197 -14.80 15.35 22.16
C ALA A 197 -13.95 16.55 21.73
N SER A 198 -13.59 16.65 20.45
CA SER A 198 -12.79 17.76 19.91
C SER A 198 -13.58 19.06 19.77
N THR A 199 -14.90 18.99 19.65
CA THR A 199 -15.80 20.16 19.51
C THR A 199 -16.32 20.66 20.88
N GLY A 200 -16.13 19.88 21.94
CA GLY A 200 -16.53 20.24 23.29
C GLY A 200 -15.60 21.32 23.87
N THR A 201 -16.02 22.58 23.82
CA THR A 201 -15.43 23.69 24.58
C THR A 201 -15.20 23.24 26.03
N SER A 202 -13.93 23.19 26.44
CA SER A 202 -13.49 22.88 27.80
C SER A 202 -14.07 23.88 28.80
N VAL A 203 -15.24 23.58 29.36
CA VAL A 203 -15.73 24.24 30.58
C VAL A 203 -15.20 23.43 31.76
N SER A 204 -14.10 23.92 32.33
CA SER A 204 -13.49 23.38 33.54
C SER A 204 -14.51 23.39 34.69
N SER A 205 -14.89 22.20 35.17
CA SER A 205 -15.54 22.05 36.47
C SER A 205 -14.73 21.09 37.34
N THR A 206 -14.02 21.68 38.28
CA THR A 206 -13.31 21.00 39.36
C THR A 206 -14.32 20.42 40.35
N SER A 207 -14.40 19.09 40.43
CA SER A 207 -15.07 18.40 41.53
C SER A 207 -14.20 17.25 42.02
N LYS A 208 -13.80 17.32 43.29
CA LYS A 208 -13.03 16.29 43.99
C LYS A 208 -13.94 15.16 44.49
N THR A 209 -13.29 14.01 44.65
CA THR A 209 -13.38 13.03 45.78
C THR A 209 -13.96 11.64 45.47
N SER A 210 -13.12 10.65 45.85
CA SER A 210 -13.45 9.38 46.55
C SER A 210 -13.39 8.08 45.76
N ALA A 211 -12.53 7.18 46.27
CA ALA A 211 -12.23 5.83 45.81
C ALA A 211 -13.22 4.77 46.34
N SER A 212 -13.39 3.66 45.60
CA SER A 212 -13.54 2.29 46.13
C SER A 212 -13.85 1.22 45.04
N THR A 213 -12.94 0.26 44.90
CA THR A 213 -13.14 -1.22 44.80
C THR A 213 -13.78 -1.90 43.58
N THR A 214 -12.91 -2.54 42.77
CA THR A 214 -12.89 -3.94 42.25
C THR A 214 -14.14 -4.62 41.65
N ARG A 215 -14.17 -4.83 40.31
CA ARG A 215 -14.18 -6.16 39.62
C ARG A 215 -14.25 -6.05 38.09
N SER A 216 -13.28 -6.67 37.41
CA SER A 216 -13.33 -7.35 36.11
C SER A 216 -14.34 -6.89 35.04
N SER A 217 -13.84 -6.12 34.07
CA SER A 217 -14.01 -6.42 32.63
C SER A 217 -12.92 -5.68 31.86
N ILE A 218 -12.27 -6.38 30.93
CA ILE A 218 -11.33 -5.81 29.97
C ILE A 218 -12.17 -4.95 29.02
N SER A 219 -12.55 -3.75 29.46
CA SER A 219 -12.87 -2.65 28.57
C SER A 219 -11.55 -1.91 28.41
N MET A 220 -10.91 -2.07 27.25
CA MET A 220 -9.84 -1.17 26.87
C MET A 220 -10.43 0.23 26.91
N VAL A 221 -10.11 0.98 27.96
CA VAL A 221 -10.23 2.43 27.98
C VAL A 221 -9.25 2.90 26.92
N LEU A 222 -9.73 2.93 25.67
CA LEU A 222 -9.07 3.60 24.57
C LEU A 222 -8.95 5.05 25.02
N SER A 223 -7.74 5.43 25.42
CA SER A 223 -7.32 6.82 25.48
C SER A 223 -7.89 7.51 24.24
N MET A 224 -8.69 8.56 24.45
CA MET A 224 -9.34 9.32 23.37
C MET A 224 -8.28 10.18 22.65
N SER A 225 -7.21 9.55 22.19
CA SER A 225 -6.29 10.11 21.22
C SER A 225 -7.05 10.32 19.91
N LEU A 226 -6.74 11.43 19.24
CA LEU A 226 -7.19 11.74 17.88
C LEU A 226 -7.13 10.47 17.01
N VAL A 227 -8.26 10.08 16.42
CA VAL A 227 -8.30 8.91 15.53
C VAL A 227 -7.66 9.33 14.21
N THR A 228 -6.44 8.87 13.98
CA THR A 228 -5.74 9.13 12.72
C THR A 228 -5.93 7.98 11.75
N PHE A 229 -5.77 8.24 10.45
CA PHE A 229 -5.84 7.22 9.40
C PHE A 229 -4.91 6.03 9.69
N GLU A 230 -3.66 6.29 10.08
CA GLU A 230 -2.68 5.26 10.44
C GLU A 230 -3.14 4.40 11.63
N SER A 231 -3.77 5.02 12.64
CA SER A 231 -4.30 4.26 13.79
C SER A 231 -5.42 3.31 13.39
N VAL A 232 -6.22 3.66 12.38
CA VAL A 232 -7.30 2.82 11.84
C VAL A 232 -6.73 1.70 10.97
N LEU A 233 -5.72 1.97 10.14
CA LEU A 233 -5.01 0.94 9.37
C LEU A 233 -4.49 -0.19 10.28
N VAL A 234 -3.84 0.16 11.40
CA VAL A 234 -3.33 -0.82 12.37
C VAL A 234 -4.45 -1.68 12.96
N LYS A 235 -5.60 -1.07 13.29
CA LYS A 235 -6.76 -1.80 13.82
C LYS A 235 -7.34 -2.78 12.80
N ILE A 236 -7.50 -2.35 11.55
CA ILE A 236 -8.00 -3.22 10.47
C ILE A 236 -7.03 -4.38 10.23
N ALA A 237 -5.73 -4.11 10.20
CA ALA A 237 -4.71 -5.14 10.02
C ALA A 237 -4.74 -6.19 11.16
N ALA A 238 -4.90 -5.73 12.40
CA ALA A 238 -5.04 -6.61 13.55
C ALA A 238 -6.29 -7.50 13.48
N GLU A 239 -7.43 -6.94 13.08
CA GLU A 239 -8.69 -7.69 12.94
C GLU A 239 -8.61 -8.71 11.79
N ALA A 240 -8.08 -8.33 10.63
CA ALA A 240 -7.89 -9.26 9.52
C ALA A 240 -6.98 -10.44 9.92
N HIS A 241 -5.88 -10.16 10.61
CA HIS A 241 -4.98 -11.18 11.11
C HIS A 241 -5.68 -12.11 12.12
N HIS A 242 -6.48 -11.57 13.03
CA HIS A 242 -7.28 -12.35 13.97
C HIS A 242 -8.25 -13.31 13.23
N LEU A 243 -8.91 -12.86 12.17
CA LEU A 243 -9.82 -13.72 11.39
C LEU A 243 -9.10 -14.82 10.62
N VAL A 244 -7.95 -14.52 10.02
CA VAL A 244 -7.12 -15.54 9.36
C VAL A 244 -6.67 -16.61 10.35
N GLN A 245 -6.33 -16.23 11.58
CA GLN A 245 -6.01 -17.19 12.64
C GLN A 245 -7.21 -18.04 13.04
N GLN A 246 -8.39 -17.45 13.25
CA GLN A 246 -9.60 -18.20 13.62
C GLN A 246 -10.00 -19.23 12.57
N LEU A 247 -9.89 -18.89 11.29
CA LEU A 247 -10.14 -19.81 10.18
C LEU A 247 -9.14 -20.97 10.17
N SER A 248 -7.88 -20.68 10.49
CA SER A 248 -6.82 -21.70 10.60
C SER A 248 -7.11 -22.71 11.72
N PHE A 249 -7.63 -22.27 12.87
CA PHE A 249 -8.00 -23.17 13.97
C PHE A 249 -9.26 -23.98 13.68
N SER A 250 -10.23 -23.40 12.97
CA SER A 250 -11.48 -24.09 12.62
C SER A 250 -11.24 -25.25 11.65
N SER A 251 -10.23 -25.17 10.79
CA SER A 251 -9.86 -26.27 9.88
C SER A 251 -9.18 -27.46 10.57
N VAL A 252 -8.52 -27.25 11.71
CA VAL A 252 -7.69 -28.29 12.37
C VAL A 252 -8.49 -29.14 13.37
N GLY A 253 -9.71 -28.72 13.74
CA GLY A 253 -10.50 -29.35 14.80
C GLY A 253 -11.47 -30.47 14.38
N TYR A 254 -11.99 -30.47 13.15
CA TYR A 254 -13.08 -31.39 12.79
C TYR A 254 -12.66 -32.85 12.59
N GLU A 255 -11.36 -33.12 12.45
CA GLU A 255 -10.87 -34.50 12.34
C GLU A 255 -10.76 -35.23 13.69
N TYR A 256 -10.74 -34.50 14.83
CA TYR A 256 -10.52 -35.10 16.15
C TYR A 256 -11.71 -35.03 17.12
N THR A 257 -12.71 -34.15 16.91
CA THR A 257 -13.88 -34.07 17.81
C THR A 257 -14.88 -35.23 17.67
N ASN A 258 -14.77 -36.06 16.64
CA ASN A 258 -15.56 -37.29 16.53
C ASN A 258 -14.96 -38.49 17.30
N ALA A 259 -13.81 -38.33 17.97
CA ALA A 259 -13.14 -39.41 18.68
C ALA A 259 -13.60 -39.61 20.14
N ALA A 260 -14.33 -38.65 20.75
CA ALA A 260 -14.59 -38.66 22.19
C ALA A 260 -16.00 -39.06 22.63
N THR A 261 -16.95 -39.28 21.71
CA THR A 261 -18.37 -39.53 22.09
C THR A 261 -19.03 -40.64 21.29
N LEU A 262 -18.29 -41.70 20.96
CA LEU A 262 -18.90 -42.96 20.58
C LEU A 262 -18.79 -43.96 21.74
N PRO A 263 -19.88 -44.69 22.07
CA PRO A 263 -19.82 -45.78 23.03
C PRO A 263 -18.71 -46.73 22.61
N VAL A 264 -17.98 -47.27 23.59
CA VAL A 264 -16.86 -48.22 23.41
C VAL A 264 -17.30 -49.35 22.47
N GLY A 265 -17.09 -49.11 21.18
CA GLY A 265 -17.30 -50.08 20.13
C GLY A 265 -16.13 -51.05 20.14
N PRO A 266 -16.30 -52.24 19.56
CA PRO A 266 -15.20 -53.19 19.41
C PRO A 266 -14.00 -52.51 18.74
N PRO A 267 -12.77 -52.93 19.08
CA PRO A 267 -11.56 -52.29 18.60
C PRO A 267 -11.61 -52.10 17.08
N ASN A 268 -11.24 -50.90 16.63
CA ASN A 268 -11.23 -50.51 15.23
C ASN A 268 -10.05 -51.15 14.45
N VAL A 269 -9.81 -52.43 14.73
CA VAL A 269 -8.74 -53.26 14.21
C VAL A 269 -9.35 -54.59 13.81
N ASN A 270 -9.03 -55.09 12.63
CA ASN A 270 -9.41 -56.44 12.25
C ASN A 270 -8.56 -57.43 13.06
N LEU A 271 -9.22 -58.25 13.89
CA LEU A 271 -8.55 -59.23 14.77
C LEU A 271 -7.71 -60.26 14.02
N VAL A 272 -8.03 -60.55 12.76
CA VAL A 272 -7.32 -61.54 11.93
C VAL A 272 -6.03 -60.97 11.35
N THR A 273 -6.03 -59.69 10.96
CA THR A 273 -4.91 -59.08 10.23
C THR A 273 -4.10 -58.08 11.05
N GLY A 274 -4.63 -57.61 12.18
CA GLY A 274 -4.06 -56.55 13.00
C GLY A 274 -4.13 -55.15 12.38
N LEU A 275 -4.82 -54.98 11.24
CA LEU A 275 -4.90 -53.69 10.55
C LEU A 275 -6.05 -52.84 11.08
N GLN A 276 -5.79 -51.54 11.21
CA GLN A 276 -6.81 -50.54 11.55
C GLN A 276 -7.82 -50.41 10.40
N LYS A 277 -9.13 -50.44 10.71
CA LYS A 277 -10.15 -50.19 9.69
C LYS A 277 -10.22 -48.69 9.42
N THR A 278 -10.22 -48.33 8.14
CA THR A 278 -10.32 -46.94 7.68
C THR A 278 -11.54 -46.80 6.78
N CYS A 279 -11.95 -45.58 6.43
CA CYS A 279 -13.03 -45.35 5.46
C CYS A 279 -12.79 -46.04 4.11
N ASN A 280 -11.51 -46.16 3.71
CA ASN A 280 -11.10 -46.80 2.46
C ASN A 280 -10.71 -48.29 2.64
N ASN A 281 -10.67 -48.79 3.88
CA ASN A 281 -10.41 -50.18 4.22
C ASN A 281 -11.29 -50.62 5.40
N PRO A 282 -12.63 -50.68 5.22
CA PRO A 282 -13.56 -50.99 6.29
C PRO A 282 -13.38 -52.41 6.84
N SER A 283 -12.83 -53.31 6.04
CA SER A 283 -12.53 -54.68 6.44
C SER A 283 -11.19 -54.80 7.17
N GLY A 284 -10.30 -53.81 7.10
CA GLY A 284 -8.94 -53.92 7.65
C GLY A 284 -8.17 -55.07 7.03
N THR A 285 -8.24 -55.27 5.73
CA THR A 285 -7.50 -56.33 5.02
C THR A 285 -6.48 -55.73 4.08
N TYR A 286 -5.42 -56.47 3.76
CA TYR A 286 -4.47 -56.02 2.73
C TYR A 286 -5.15 -56.01 1.37
N CYS A 287 -4.87 -54.98 0.58
CA CYS A 287 -5.33 -54.91 -0.80
C CYS A 287 -4.68 -56.02 -1.62
N ASP A 288 -5.49 -56.94 -2.15
CA ASP A 288 -5.08 -58.09 -2.96
C ASP A 288 -5.14 -57.81 -4.46
N THR A 289 -5.36 -56.54 -4.85
CA THR A 289 -5.48 -56.13 -6.26
C THR A 289 -4.21 -56.50 -7.04
N PRO A 290 -4.31 -57.30 -8.12
CA PRO A 290 -3.15 -57.70 -8.92
C PRO A 290 -2.61 -56.52 -9.75
N ILE A 291 -1.30 -56.27 -9.68
CA ILE A 291 -0.59 -55.19 -10.42
C ILE A 291 0.20 -55.75 -11.62
N GLY A 292 0.04 -57.04 -11.93
CA GLY A 292 0.71 -57.74 -13.04
C GLY A 292 1.97 -58.51 -12.59
N LYS A 293 2.44 -59.45 -13.43
CA LYS A 293 3.57 -60.38 -13.16
C LYS A 293 3.53 -61.06 -11.77
N GLY A 294 2.34 -61.42 -11.29
CA GLY A 294 2.17 -62.07 -9.99
C GLY A 294 2.34 -61.15 -8.77
N LEU A 295 2.45 -59.83 -8.96
CA LEU A 295 2.48 -58.86 -7.87
C LEU A 295 1.06 -58.45 -7.48
N ILE A 296 0.82 -58.27 -6.18
CA ILE A 296 -0.39 -57.69 -5.60
C ILE A 296 -0.08 -56.34 -4.96
N CYS A 297 -1.10 -55.51 -4.76
CA CYS A 297 -0.92 -54.18 -4.17
C CYS A 297 -0.35 -54.21 -2.76
N GLY A 298 -0.84 -55.11 -1.91
CA GLY A 298 -0.32 -55.30 -0.55
C GLY A 298 -0.44 -54.08 0.37
N ALA A 299 -1.14 -53.03 -0.03
CA ALA A 299 -1.32 -51.83 0.78
C ALA A 299 -2.34 -52.09 1.89
N SER A 300 -2.09 -51.52 3.07
CA SER A 300 -2.96 -51.67 4.25
C SER A 300 -3.96 -50.52 4.43
N ASN A 301 -3.78 -49.40 3.72
CA ASN A 301 -4.58 -48.19 3.89
C ASN A 301 -5.83 -48.13 3.00
N HIS A 302 -6.03 -49.10 2.12
CA HIS A 302 -7.20 -49.23 1.26
C HIS A 302 -7.51 -50.71 0.96
N ASP A 303 -8.75 -51.04 0.66
CA ASP A 303 -9.16 -52.35 0.17
C ASP A 303 -9.16 -52.44 -1.36
N LYS A 304 -9.62 -53.57 -1.92
CA LYS A 304 -9.72 -53.75 -3.38
C LYS A 304 -10.65 -52.75 -4.05
N ALA A 305 -11.76 -52.37 -3.40
CA ALA A 305 -12.73 -51.43 -3.96
C ALA A 305 -12.15 -50.02 -4.07
N HIS A 306 -11.26 -49.63 -3.14
CA HIS A 306 -10.63 -48.32 -3.09
C HIS A 306 -9.22 -48.30 -3.70
N CYS A 307 -8.82 -49.35 -4.42
CA CYS A 307 -7.52 -49.42 -5.06
C CYS A 307 -7.49 -48.68 -6.40
N PHE A 308 -6.54 -47.75 -6.55
CA PHE A 308 -6.31 -47.00 -7.80
C PHE A 308 -5.45 -47.74 -8.82
N LYS A 309 -4.87 -48.90 -8.46
CA LYS A 309 -4.04 -49.69 -9.37
C LYS A 309 -4.90 -50.38 -10.44
N PRO A 310 -4.35 -50.75 -11.60
CA PRO A 310 -5.09 -51.52 -12.61
C PRO A 310 -5.73 -52.76 -11.99
N GLY A 311 -7.03 -52.98 -12.25
CA GLY A 311 -7.80 -54.09 -11.66
C GLY A 311 -8.43 -53.80 -10.28
N GLY A 312 -8.16 -52.63 -9.69
CA GLY A 312 -8.81 -52.14 -8.47
C GLY A 312 -10.14 -51.42 -8.75
N GLY A 313 -10.98 -51.24 -7.73
CA GLY A 313 -12.31 -50.65 -7.89
C GLY A 313 -12.32 -49.16 -8.23
N MET A 314 -11.22 -48.44 -7.97
CA MET A 314 -11.04 -47.02 -8.35
C MET A 314 -10.01 -46.84 -9.46
N ALA A 315 -9.70 -47.89 -10.22
CA ALA A 315 -8.79 -47.79 -11.35
C ALA A 315 -9.23 -46.67 -12.32
N GLY A 316 -8.32 -45.75 -12.63
CA GLY A 316 -8.58 -44.61 -13.53
C GLY A 316 -9.16 -43.36 -12.86
N GLN A 317 -9.64 -43.44 -11.61
CA GLN A 317 -10.17 -42.30 -10.85
C GLN A 317 -9.11 -41.57 -10.01
N GLN A 318 -7.82 -41.81 -10.30
CA GLN A 318 -6.74 -41.19 -9.54
C GLN A 318 -6.75 -39.65 -9.74
N PRO A 319 -6.65 -38.86 -8.66
CA PRO A 319 -6.59 -37.39 -8.75
C PRO A 319 -5.49 -36.92 -9.71
N SER A 320 -5.75 -35.85 -10.45
CA SER A 320 -4.86 -35.33 -11.50
C SER A 320 -3.45 -35.01 -10.99
N TRP A 321 -3.33 -34.53 -9.76
CA TRP A 321 -2.05 -34.20 -9.12
C TRP A 321 -1.18 -35.44 -8.78
N TRP A 322 -1.76 -36.64 -8.74
CA TRP A 322 -1.05 -37.90 -8.48
C TRP A 322 -0.50 -38.59 -9.74
N ARG A 323 -0.85 -38.11 -10.94
CA ARG A 323 -0.34 -38.66 -12.22
C ARG A 323 1.10 -38.26 -12.53
N VAL A 324 1.69 -37.38 -11.73
CA VAL A 324 3.01 -36.81 -11.98
C VAL A 324 4.07 -37.68 -11.31
N ARG A 325 4.53 -38.76 -11.98
CA ARG A 325 5.94 -39.24 -11.89
C ARG A 325 6.28 -40.50 -12.69
N VAL A 326 5.35 -41.13 -13.41
CA VAL A 326 5.67 -42.36 -14.16
C VAL A 326 5.46 -42.12 -15.65
N THR A 327 6.43 -41.45 -16.29
CA THR A 327 6.93 -41.70 -17.67
C THR A 327 7.86 -40.56 -18.12
N ARG A 328 9.12 -40.63 -17.71
CA ARG A 328 10.23 -40.10 -18.52
C ARG A 328 11.37 -41.11 -18.50
N LYS A 329 11.24 -42.16 -19.31
CA LYS A 329 12.40 -42.92 -19.80
C LYS A 329 12.09 -43.53 -21.17
N LYS A 330 12.76 -42.93 -22.16
CA LYS A 330 13.45 -43.55 -23.29
C LYS A 330 12.60 -44.05 -24.47
N THR A 331 12.54 -43.20 -25.51
CA THR A 331 12.70 -43.64 -26.91
C THR A 331 13.55 -42.60 -27.64
N ASN A 332 14.80 -42.99 -27.89
CA ASN A 332 15.65 -42.40 -28.93
C ASN A 332 15.17 -42.94 -30.27
N SER A 333 15.03 -42.08 -31.28
CA SER A 333 15.29 -42.46 -32.66
C SER A 333 15.74 -41.22 -33.44
N LEU A 334 17.06 -41.13 -33.64
CA LEU A 334 17.70 -40.39 -34.72
C LEU A 334 17.09 -40.80 -36.06
N GLN A 335 16.82 -39.84 -36.94
CA GLN A 335 17.05 -40.02 -38.37
C GLN A 335 17.70 -38.75 -38.95
N PRO A 336 18.69 -38.91 -39.84
CA PRO A 336 19.32 -37.82 -40.58
C PRO A 336 18.60 -37.61 -41.91
N TRP A 337 18.36 -36.35 -42.31
CA TRP A 337 18.52 -35.77 -43.66
C TRP A 337 18.65 -34.26 -43.46
#